data_AF-A0A942BKK3-F1
#
_entry.id   AF-A0A942BKK3-F1
#
_cell.length_a   1.000
_cell.length_b   1.000
_cell.length_c   1.000
_cell.angle_alpha   90.00
_cell.angle_beta   90.00
_cell.angle_gamma   90.00
#
_symmetry.space_group_name_H-M   'P 1'
#
loop_
_entity.id
_entity.type
_entity.pdbx_description
1 polymer ?
#
loop_
_entity_poly.entity_id
_entity_poly.type
_entity_poly.pdbx_seq_one_letter_code
_entity_poly.pdbx_strand_id
1 'polypeptide(L)'
;MARTTCEHCGKSILPNDKFCSGCGATLAVAAPKPEAPQEVPCAFHPNALTLLACGKCSKPICVDCLRHTSAGMRCPECAGEMFPQGAPQPGFDGQSGYYRDSGSEPVERTPYQPIKPGNGWRTFTIVISVVWVLALIARLVQYYTQSDEKPKPDGVKPPPGMTRDGRSMD
;
A
#
# COMPACT_ATOMS: atom_id res chain seq x y z
N MET A 1 9.15 39.06 8.51
CA MET A 1 9.61 37.74 8.03
C MET A 1 11.02 37.51 8.54
N ALA A 2 11.19 36.65 9.55
CA ALA A 2 12.49 36.31 10.10
C ALA A 2 13.29 35.55 9.02
N ARG A 3 14.40 36.12 8.57
CA ARG A 3 15.37 35.44 7.69
C ARG A 3 16.41 34.79 8.58
N THR A 4 16.50 33.47 8.54
CA THR A 4 17.60 32.72 9.14
C THR A 4 18.75 32.62 8.14
N THR A 5 19.96 32.51 8.66
CA THR A 5 21.18 32.46 7.86
C THR A 5 21.69 31.02 7.86
N CYS A 6 22.16 30.51 6.72
CA CYS A 6 22.75 29.18 6.64
C CYS A 6 24.09 29.15 7.37
N GLU A 7 24.27 28.25 8.33
CA GLU A 7 25.52 28.10 9.08
C GLU A 7 26.67 27.53 8.24
N HIS A 8 26.35 26.91 7.10
CA HIS A 8 27.35 26.32 6.21
C HIS A 8 27.93 27.32 5.18
N CYS A 9 27.17 28.33 4.76
CA CYS A 9 27.64 29.26 3.70
C CYS A 9 27.23 30.73 3.89
N GLY A 10 26.51 31.09 4.95
CA GLY A 10 26.17 32.46 5.28
C GLY A 10 25.08 33.11 4.44
N LYS A 11 24.45 32.40 3.49
CA LYS A 11 23.32 32.94 2.70
C LYS A 11 22.00 32.87 3.50
N SER A 12 21.11 33.81 3.24
CA SER A 12 19.76 33.81 3.83
C SER A 12 18.93 32.64 3.29
N ILE A 13 18.35 31.86 4.20
CA ILE A 13 17.44 30.74 3.92
C ILE A 13 16.01 31.15 4.26
N LEU A 14 15.03 30.65 3.51
CA LEU A 14 13.62 30.85 3.84
C LEU A 14 13.18 29.86 4.93
N PRO A 15 12.19 30.20 5.75
CA PRO A 15 11.73 29.33 6.85
C PRO A 15 11.19 27.96 6.40
N ASN A 16 10.81 27.80 5.14
CA ASN A 16 10.25 26.54 4.61
C ASN A 16 11.21 25.79 3.68
N ASP A 17 12.44 26.28 3.51
CA ASP A 17 13.41 25.63 2.65
C ASP A 17 13.90 24.32 3.28
N LYS A 18 13.75 23.22 2.53
CA LYS A 18 14.30 21.91 2.93
C LYS A 18 15.83 21.86 2.75
N PHE A 19 16.37 22.73 1.90
CA PHE A 19 17.78 22.79 1.52
C PHE A 19 18.22 24.23 1.30
N CYS A 20 19.48 24.55 1.60
CA CYS A 20 20.05 25.84 1.25
C CYS A 20 20.34 25.90 -0.25
N SER A 21 19.67 26.79 -1.00
CA SER A 21 19.91 26.99 -2.45
C SER A 21 21.33 27.47 -2.78
N GLY A 22 22.10 27.89 -1.77
CA GLY A 22 23.45 28.41 -1.93
C GLY A 22 24.57 27.37 -1.88
N CYS A 23 24.42 26.34 -1.04
CA CYS A 23 25.47 25.33 -0.78
C CYS A 23 24.95 23.88 -0.81
N GLY A 24 23.64 23.66 -0.90
CA GLY A 24 23.03 22.33 -0.95
C GLY A 24 22.88 21.64 0.41
N ALA A 25 23.29 22.28 1.52
CA ALA A 25 23.11 21.71 2.86
C ALA A 25 21.63 21.43 3.16
N THR A 26 21.36 20.27 3.76
CA THR A 26 20.02 19.89 4.23
C THR A 26 19.69 20.66 5.50
N LEU A 27 18.52 21.31 5.53
CA LEU A 27 18.11 22.11 6.67
C LEU A 27 17.11 21.30 7.49
N ALA A 28 17.47 20.98 8.73
CA ALA A 28 16.55 20.39 9.68
C ALA A 28 15.64 21.49 10.27
N VAL A 29 14.77 22.08 9.45
CA VAL A 29 13.79 23.04 9.96
C VAL A 29 12.63 22.27 10.56
N ALA A 30 12.41 22.45 11.87
CA ALA A 30 11.18 22.05 12.54
C ALA A 30 10.00 22.81 11.90
N ALA A 31 9.07 22.09 11.29
CA ALA A 31 7.93 22.68 10.61
C ALA A 31 7.20 23.67 11.54
N PRO A 32 6.78 24.84 11.04
CA PRO A 32 5.93 25.73 11.84
C PRO A 32 4.68 24.96 12.23
N LYS A 33 4.34 24.99 13.53
CA LYS A 33 3.11 24.41 14.06
C LYS A 33 1.94 25.02 13.27
N PRO A 34 1.13 24.23 12.55
CA PRO A 34 0.00 24.80 11.83
C PRO A 34 -0.93 25.44 12.86
N GLU A 35 -1.04 26.76 12.83
CA GLU A 35 -2.11 27.45 13.53
C GLU A 35 -3.43 26.89 13.03
N ALA A 36 -4.29 26.47 13.96
CA ALA A 36 -5.52 25.76 13.65
C ALA A 36 -6.35 26.55 12.63
N PRO A 37 -7.06 25.88 11.71
CA PRO A 37 -7.98 26.54 10.78
C PRO A 37 -8.92 27.47 11.56
N GLN A 38 -8.79 28.77 11.33
CA GLN A 38 -9.57 29.76 12.06
C GLN A 38 -10.94 29.82 11.42
N GLU A 39 -11.97 29.44 12.18
CA GLU A 39 -13.35 29.50 11.72
C GLU A 39 -13.77 30.98 11.61
N VAL A 40 -14.14 31.41 10.40
CA VAL A 40 -14.52 32.80 10.11
C VAL A 40 -16.03 32.86 9.91
N PRO A 41 -16.75 33.90 10.37
CA PRO A 41 -18.17 34.05 10.08
C PRO A 41 -18.43 34.20 8.58
N CYS A 42 -19.53 33.61 8.11
CA CYS A 42 -19.98 33.75 6.75
C CYS A 42 -20.33 35.21 6.45
N ALA A 43 -19.94 35.69 5.27
CA ALA A 43 -20.22 37.06 4.85
C ALA A 43 -21.72 37.39 4.72
N PHE A 44 -22.58 36.38 4.62
CA PHE A 44 -24.04 36.52 4.53
C PHE A 44 -24.76 36.15 5.83
N HIS A 45 -24.11 35.35 6.69
CA HIS A 45 -24.68 34.86 7.93
C HIS A 45 -23.65 35.01 9.06
N PRO A 46 -23.74 36.05 9.90
CA PRO A 46 -22.77 36.27 10.96
C PRO A 46 -22.75 35.15 12.02
N ASN A 47 -23.86 34.40 12.13
CA ASN A 47 -24.00 33.27 13.06
C ASN A 47 -23.45 31.94 12.52
N ALA A 48 -23.05 31.87 11.25
CA ALA A 48 -22.55 30.65 10.63
C ALA A 48 -21.02 30.74 10.47
N LEU A 49 -20.28 30.02 11.30
CA LEU A 49 -18.84 29.89 11.19
C LEU A 49 -18.47 28.93 10.05
N THR A 50 -17.45 29.27 9.28
CA THR A 50 -17.04 28.50 8.10
C THR A 50 -15.52 28.53 7.89
N LEU A 51 -15.01 27.46 7.28
CA LEU A 51 -13.65 27.35 6.77
C LEU A 51 -13.61 27.42 5.23
N LEU A 52 -14.76 27.57 4.58
CA LEU A 52 -14.89 27.59 3.13
C LEU A 52 -14.91 29.03 2.61
N ALA A 53 -14.29 29.23 1.46
CA ALA A 53 -14.24 30.52 0.77
C ALA A 53 -14.57 30.36 -0.72
N CYS A 54 -15.12 31.41 -1.33
CA CYS A 54 -15.39 31.44 -2.76
C CYS A 54 -14.09 31.38 -3.58
N GLY A 55 -13.99 30.49 -4.56
CA GLY A 55 -12.78 30.38 -5.40
C GLY A 55 -12.51 31.59 -6.31
N LYS A 56 -13.50 32.47 -6.53
CA LYS A 56 -13.36 33.69 -7.37
C LYS A 56 -12.98 34.93 -6.55
N CYS A 57 -13.64 35.16 -5.42
CA CYS A 57 -13.51 36.39 -4.63
C CYS A 57 -13.00 36.16 -3.20
N SER A 58 -12.61 34.93 -2.85
CA SER A 58 -12.07 34.51 -1.54
C SER A 58 -12.91 34.86 -0.30
N LYS A 59 -14.16 35.25 -0.50
CA LYS A 59 -15.10 35.63 0.56
C LYS A 59 -15.56 34.38 1.34
N PRO A 60 -15.60 34.40 2.69
CA PRO A 60 -16.02 33.26 3.49
C PRO A 60 -17.51 32.98 3.30
N ILE A 61 -17.85 31.72 2.98
CA ILE A 61 -19.21 31.27 2.69
C ILE A 61 -19.56 30.03 3.51
N CYS A 62 -20.76 29.97 4.10
CA CYS A 62 -21.26 28.77 4.75
C CYS A 62 -21.79 27.76 3.71
N VAL A 63 -22.01 26.51 4.14
CA VAL A 63 -22.55 25.43 3.29
C VAL A 63 -23.93 25.77 2.72
N ASP A 64 -24.72 26.59 3.40
CA ASP A 64 -26.05 27.01 2.92
C ASP A 64 -25.98 28.06 1.80
N CYS A 65 -24.98 28.95 1.85
CA CYS A 65 -24.76 29.96 0.83
C CYS A 65 -23.96 29.43 -0.37
N LEU A 66 -23.34 28.26 -0.23
CA LEU A 66 -22.46 27.67 -1.24
C LEU A 66 -23.26 27.28 -2.49
N ARG A 67 -22.82 27.77 -3.65
CA ARG A 67 -23.38 27.40 -4.96
C ARG A 67 -22.37 26.56 -5.73
N HIS A 68 -22.80 25.38 -6.15
CA HIS A 68 -22.04 24.52 -7.05
C HIS A 68 -22.12 25.09 -8.47
N THR A 69 -20.97 25.35 -9.07
CA THR A 69 -20.84 25.76 -10.47
C THR A 69 -19.85 24.83 -11.18
N SER A 70 -19.84 24.82 -12.51
CA SER A 70 -18.85 24.05 -13.30
C SER A 70 -17.40 24.42 -12.97
N ALA A 71 -17.16 25.65 -12.53
CA ALA A 71 -15.86 26.16 -12.11
C ALA A 71 -15.60 26.02 -10.60
N GLY A 72 -16.36 25.18 -9.91
CA GLY A 72 -16.22 24.86 -8.49
C GLY A 72 -17.19 25.60 -7.57
N MET A 73 -16.79 25.75 -6.30
CA MET A 73 -17.59 26.37 -5.25
C MET A 73 -17.57 27.91 -5.36
N ARG A 74 -18.75 28.52 -5.46
CA ARG A 74 -18.93 29.98 -5.61
C ARG A 74 -19.91 30.54 -4.59
N CYS A 75 -19.75 31.82 -4.27
CA CYS A 75 -20.75 32.59 -3.51
C CYS A 75 -21.94 32.96 -4.40
N PRO A 76 -23.12 33.31 -3.83
CA PRO A 76 -24.32 33.63 -4.60
C PRO A 76 -24.13 34.79 -5.58
N GLU A 77 -23.32 35.79 -5.20
CA GLU A 77 -23.02 36.96 -6.04
C GLU A 77 -22.22 36.54 -7.28
N CYS A 78 -21.13 35.79 -7.10
CA CYS A 78 -20.30 35.31 -8.22
C CYS A 78 -20.97 34.20 -9.06
N ALA A 79 -21.91 33.44 -8.48
CA ALA A 79 -22.67 32.43 -9.20
C ALA A 79 -23.76 33.06 -10.08
N GLY A 80 -24.45 34.09 -9.57
CA GLY A 80 -25.49 34.82 -10.31
C GLY A 80 -24.95 35.64 -11.48
N GLU A 81 -23.74 36.19 -11.36
CA GLU A 81 -23.05 36.87 -12.48
C GLU A 81 -22.75 35.94 -13.67
N MET A 82 -22.63 34.63 -13.42
CA MET A 82 -22.22 33.67 -14.45
C MET A 82 -23.39 32.98 -15.15
N PHE A 83 -24.60 33.04 -14.58
CA PHE A 83 -25.77 32.36 -15.14
C PHE A 83 -27.06 33.15 -14.89
N PRO A 84 -27.68 33.75 -15.92
CA PRO A 84 -29.06 34.20 -15.81
C PRO A 84 -29.95 32.96 -15.66
N GLN A 85 -30.60 32.88 -14.50
CA GLN A 85 -31.76 32.04 -14.21
C GLN A 85 -31.45 30.54 -14.12
N GLY A 86 -31.66 30.00 -12.92
CA GLY A 86 -31.50 28.60 -12.61
C GLY A 86 -32.08 27.72 -13.71
N ALA A 87 -31.24 26.87 -14.28
CA ALA A 87 -31.76 25.66 -14.86
C ALA A 87 -32.55 24.96 -13.75
N PRO A 88 -33.87 24.75 -13.90
CA PRO A 88 -34.58 23.87 -12.99
C PRO A 88 -33.80 22.56 -12.99
N GLN A 89 -33.41 22.08 -11.82
CA GLN A 89 -32.99 20.69 -11.74
C GLN A 89 -34.20 19.89 -12.25
N PRO A 90 -34.06 19.07 -13.30
CA PRO A 90 -35.14 18.16 -13.66
C PRO A 90 -35.49 17.38 -12.39
N GLY A 91 -36.79 17.27 -12.13
CA GLY A 91 -37.36 16.74 -10.90
C GLY A 91 -36.57 15.52 -10.41
N PHE A 92 -36.35 15.50 -9.10
CA PHE A 92 -35.78 14.35 -8.42
C PHE A 92 -36.86 13.26 -8.32
N ASP A 93 -37.25 12.66 -9.43
CA ASP A 93 -37.87 11.33 -9.41
C ASP A 93 -36.81 10.28 -9.07
N GLY A 94 -36.29 10.32 -7.83
CA GLY A 94 -35.71 9.17 -7.12
C GLY A 94 -34.69 8.27 -7.83
N GLN A 95 -34.05 8.69 -8.92
CA GLN A 95 -33.21 7.82 -9.74
C GLN A 95 -31.99 8.59 -10.22
N SER A 96 -31.09 8.87 -9.27
CA SER A 96 -29.82 9.54 -9.55
C SER A 96 -28.94 8.68 -10.47
N GLY A 97 -29.04 8.94 -11.77
CA GLY A 97 -28.07 8.55 -12.78
C GLY A 97 -26.85 9.46 -12.74
N TYR A 98 -25.68 8.84 -12.75
CA TYR A 98 -24.38 9.46 -12.72
C TYR A 98 -24.09 10.30 -13.98
N TYR A 99 -23.31 11.36 -13.77
CA TYR A 99 -22.53 12.15 -14.73
C TYR A 99 -22.24 11.44 -16.06
N ARG A 100 -22.83 11.90 -17.18
CA ARG A 100 -22.49 11.42 -18.53
C ARG A 100 -21.19 12.07 -18.99
N ASP A 101 -20.10 11.33 -18.82
CA ASP A 101 -18.91 11.42 -19.65
C ASP A 101 -19.30 11.21 -21.13
N SER A 102 -18.91 12.16 -21.97
CA SER A 102 -19.11 12.10 -23.42
C SER A 102 -17.87 11.49 -24.04
N GLY A 103 -17.93 10.20 -24.40
CA GLY A 103 -17.02 9.63 -25.40
C GLY A 103 -15.95 8.66 -24.90
N SER A 104 -16.11 8.04 -23.73
CA SER A 104 -15.54 6.71 -23.53
C SER A 104 -16.66 5.67 -23.69
N GLU A 105 -16.44 4.70 -24.56
CA GLU A 105 -17.23 3.47 -24.60
C GLU A 105 -17.42 2.97 -23.16
N PRO A 106 -18.56 2.35 -22.80
CA PRO A 106 -18.71 1.81 -21.47
C PRO A 106 -17.64 0.75 -21.30
N VAL A 107 -16.54 1.11 -20.63
CA VAL A 107 -15.63 0.16 -20.05
C VAL A 107 -16.52 -0.55 -19.06
N GLU A 108 -17.05 -1.69 -19.47
CA GLU A 108 -17.73 -2.64 -18.62
C GLU A 108 -16.78 -2.81 -17.45
N ARG A 109 -17.11 -2.14 -16.34
CA ARG A 109 -16.38 -2.26 -15.09
C ARG A 109 -16.60 -3.69 -14.71
N THR A 110 -15.73 -4.55 -15.22
CA THR A 110 -15.54 -5.89 -14.69
C THR A 110 -15.52 -5.68 -13.19
N PRO A 111 -16.42 -6.34 -12.45
CA PRO A 111 -16.45 -6.21 -11.01
C PRO A 111 -15.01 -6.33 -10.53
N TYR A 112 -14.60 -5.49 -9.57
CA TYR A 112 -13.37 -5.74 -8.83
C TYR A 112 -13.50 -7.17 -8.28
N GLN A 113 -12.99 -8.12 -9.05
CA GLN A 113 -12.84 -9.49 -8.62
C GLN A 113 -11.78 -9.34 -7.55
N PRO A 114 -12.08 -9.66 -6.27
CA PRO A 114 -11.00 -9.73 -5.31
C PRO A 114 -9.94 -10.60 -5.96
N ILE A 115 -8.70 -10.13 -5.98
CA ILE A 115 -7.54 -10.97 -6.26
C ILE A 115 -7.70 -12.19 -5.36
N LYS A 116 -8.30 -13.27 -5.90
CA LYS A 116 -8.31 -14.55 -5.22
C LYS A 116 -6.83 -14.78 -4.93
N PRO A 117 -6.40 -14.93 -3.67
CA PRO A 117 -5.00 -15.20 -3.38
C PRO A 117 -4.66 -16.37 -4.28
N GLY A 118 -3.84 -16.09 -5.30
CA GLY A 118 -3.59 -17.06 -6.35
C GLY A 118 -3.12 -18.32 -5.66
N ASN A 119 -3.43 -19.48 -6.25
CA ASN A 119 -3.01 -20.78 -5.74
C ASN A 119 -1.46 -20.95 -5.75
N GLY A 120 -0.68 -19.87 -5.61
CA GLY A 120 0.76 -19.84 -5.44
C GLY A 120 1.21 -20.73 -4.28
N TRP A 121 0.43 -20.83 -3.19
CA TRP A 121 0.77 -21.78 -2.13
C TRP A 121 0.69 -23.24 -2.59
N ARG A 122 -0.24 -23.57 -3.50
CA ARG A 122 -0.34 -24.91 -4.10
C ARG A 122 0.81 -25.19 -5.07
N THR A 123 1.23 -24.21 -5.88
CA THR A 123 2.41 -24.38 -6.74
C THR A 123 3.69 -24.54 -5.93
N PHE A 124 3.84 -23.82 -4.80
CA PHE A 124 4.95 -24.03 -3.87
C PHE A 124 4.93 -25.44 -3.26
N THR A 125 3.77 -25.97 -2.84
CA THR A 125 3.70 -27.34 -2.29
C THR A 125 4.07 -28.42 -3.31
N ILE A 126 3.73 -28.22 -4.59
CA ILE A 126 4.06 -29.18 -5.66
C ILE A 126 5.56 -29.17 -5.97
N VAL A 127 6.19 -28.00 -6.06
CA VAL A 127 7.64 -27.92 -6.32
C VAL A 127 8.42 -28.51 -5.14
N ILE A 128 8.03 -28.18 -3.90
CA ILE A 128 8.69 -28.72 -2.70
C ILE A 128 8.54 -30.24 -2.62
N SER A 129 7.35 -30.79 -2.92
CA SER A 129 7.14 -32.24 -2.88
C SER A 129 7.97 -32.96 -3.95
N VAL A 130 8.05 -32.42 -5.17
CA VAL A 130 8.89 -33.00 -6.23
C VAL A 130 10.37 -32.98 -5.85
N VAL A 131 10.87 -31.87 -5.30
CA VAL A 131 12.27 -31.78 -4.82
C VAL A 131 12.53 -32.78 -3.70
N TRP A 132 11.62 -32.91 -2.73
CA TRP A 132 11.73 -33.90 -1.66
C TRP A 132 11.72 -35.34 -2.16
N VAL A 133 10.84 -35.67 -3.11
CA VAL A 133 10.75 -37.01 -3.71
C VAL A 133 12.03 -37.34 -4.49
N LEU A 134 12.55 -36.41 -5.28
CA LEU A 134 13.81 -36.61 -6.01
C LEU A 134 15.00 -36.80 -5.04
N ALA A 135 15.06 -36.02 -3.97
CA ALA A 135 16.09 -36.18 -2.93
C ALA A 135 15.98 -37.54 -2.20
N LEU A 136 14.75 -38.00 -1.91
CA LEU A 136 14.50 -39.31 -1.30
C LEU A 136 14.95 -40.44 -2.23
N ILE A 137 14.61 -40.38 -3.52
CA ILE A 137 15.01 -41.38 -4.51
C ILE A 137 16.54 -41.41 -4.62
N ALA A 138 17.20 -40.25 -4.72
CA ALA A 138 18.66 -40.18 -4.74
C ALA A 138 19.29 -40.82 -3.49
N ARG A 139 18.71 -40.59 -2.30
CA ARG A 139 19.17 -41.20 -1.04
C ARG A 139 18.95 -42.72 -1.01
N LEU A 140 17.83 -43.21 -1.56
CA LEU A 140 17.59 -44.64 -1.69
C LEU A 140 18.60 -45.28 -2.64
N VAL A 141 18.87 -44.68 -3.79
CA VAL A 141 19.89 -45.16 -4.72
C VAL A 141 21.25 -45.27 -4.02
N GLN A 142 21.67 -44.24 -3.27
CA GLN A 142 22.92 -44.26 -2.49
C GLN A 142 22.94 -45.39 -1.44
N TYR A 143 21.81 -45.65 -0.79
CA TYR A 143 21.68 -46.73 0.19
C TYR A 143 21.80 -48.12 -0.46
N TYR A 144 21.14 -48.33 -1.60
CA TYR A 144 21.25 -49.58 -2.34
C TYR A 144 22.67 -49.82 -2.85
N THR A 145 23.32 -48.81 -3.44
CA THR A 145 24.70 -48.94 -3.92
C THR A 145 25.68 -49.29 -2.80
N GLN A 146 25.51 -48.76 -1.57
CA GLN A 146 26.36 -49.14 -0.43
C GLN A 146 26.08 -50.55 0.11
N SER A 147 24.91 -51.12 -0.17
CA SER A 147 24.51 -52.42 0.38
C SER A 147 25.14 -53.59 -0.38
N ASP A 148 25.43 -53.42 -1.67
CA ASP A 148 26.12 -54.42 -2.49
C ASP A 148 27.61 -54.59 -2.10
N GLU A 149 28.21 -53.60 -1.44
CA GLU A 149 29.63 -53.59 -1.10
C GLU A 149 29.96 -54.16 0.29
N LYS A 150 28.99 -54.62 1.10
CA LYS A 150 29.35 -55.24 2.38
C LYS A 150 30.17 -56.52 2.15
N PRO A 151 31.47 -56.54 2.52
CA PRO A 151 32.25 -57.76 2.44
C PRO A 151 31.63 -58.79 3.40
N LYS A 152 31.44 -60.00 2.88
CA LYS A 152 31.03 -61.17 3.67
C LYS A 152 31.98 -61.30 4.86
N PRO A 153 31.50 -61.43 6.12
CA PRO A 153 32.40 -61.63 7.25
C PRO A 153 33.05 -63.01 7.11
N ASP A 154 34.28 -63.01 6.63
CA ASP A 154 35.13 -64.19 6.57
C ASP A 154 35.55 -64.57 8.00
N GLY A 155 35.19 -65.78 8.41
CA GLY A 155 35.95 -66.51 9.42
C GLY A 155 35.79 -66.06 10.87
N VAL A 156 34.58 -66.17 11.43
CA VAL A 156 34.47 -66.39 12.88
C VAL A 156 34.94 -67.82 13.16
N LYS A 157 36.21 -67.94 13.58
CA LYS A 157 36.78 -69.19 14.08
C LYS A 157 35.97 -69.63 15.32
N PRO A 158 35.46 -70.87 15.38
CA PRO A 158 34.72 -71.33 16.54
C PRO A 158 35.59 -71.28 17.81
N PRO A 159 35.02 -70.97 18.99
CA PRO A 159 35.77 -70.88 20.23
C PRO A 159 36.47 -72.21 20.55
N PRO A 160 37.72 -72.17 21.04
CA PRO A 160 38.45 -73.38 21.42
C PRO A 160 37.79 -74.01 22.66
N GLY A 161 37.40 -75.29 22.56
CA GLY A 161 36.90 -76.06 23.71
C GLY A 161 35.60 -76.84 23.50
N MET A 162 34.91 -76.69 22.36
CA MET A 162 33.80 -77.59 22.02
C MET A 162 34.31 -78.79 21.22
N THR A 163 34.23 -79.98 21.83
CA THR A 163 34.38 -81.24 21.09
C THR A 163 33.18 -81.41 20.15
N ARG A 164 33.43 -81.95 18.94
CA ARG A 164 32.44 -82.04 17.86
C ARG A 164 31.26 -82.98 18.19
N ASP A 165 31.37 -83.76 19.26
CA ASP A 165 30.46 -84.85 19.60
C ASP A 165 29.60 -84.55 20.85
N GLY A 166 29.65 -83.32 21.39
CA GLY A 166 28.69 -82.82 22.36
C GLY A 166 28.51 -83.68 23.62
N ARG A 167 29.58 -84.32 24.11
CA ARG A 167 29.54 -85.13 25.34
C ARG A 167 30.85 -85.04 26.12
N SER A 168 30.68 -85.08 27.46
CA SER A 168 31.66 -85.37 28.52
C SER A 168 32.07 -84.14 29.35
N MET A 169 32.25 -84.19 30.67
CA MET A 169 32.27 -85.28 31.65
C MET A 169 31.35 -84.89 32.83
N ASP A 170 30.49 -85.81 33.28
CA ASP A 170 30.16 -86.14 34.68
C ASP A 170 29.36 -87.47 34.68
#